data_AF-A0A6J7Q0T5-F1
#
_entry.id   AF-A0A6J7Q0T5-F1
#
_cell.length_a   1.000
_cell.length_b   1.000
_cell.length_c   1.000
_cell.angle_alpha   90.00
_cell.angle_beta   90.00
_cell.angle_gamma   90.00
#
_symmetry.space_group_name_H-M   'P 1'
#
loop_
_entity.id
_entity.type
_entity.pdbx_description
1 polymer ?
#
loop_
_entity_poly.entity_id
_entity_poly.type
_entity_poly.pdbx_seq_one_letter_code
_entity_poly.pdbx_strand_id
1 'polypeptide(L)'
;MNADAPTGQKSSGQISNGQIPSGQEALFDDSDLRPLPADIGYRGPVACAAAGITYRQLDYWARTGLVQPSVRGATGSGTQRLYSFRDILVLRVVKRLIDTGVSLPNIRAAVEHLSRNTGEDLGRITLMSDGATIYECRSADEVIDLVRGGQGVFGIAVGSVWREVEGTLSTLPGERPDGGIIEPSVGTDELAARRARSAAS
;
A
#
# COMPACT_ATOMS: atom_id res chain seq x y z
N MET A 1 -8.14 -14.99 73.58
CA MET A 1 -8.91 -13.73 73.72
C MET A 1 -8.00 -12.61 73.21
N ASN A 2 -7.78 -12.59 71.90
CA ASN A 2 -8.39 -11.70 70.89
C ASN A 2 -7.70 -10.33 70.94
N ALA A 3 -6.63 -10.10 70.16
CA ALA A 3 -6.62 -9.82 68.71
C ALA A 3 -7.48 -8.59 68.36
N ASP A 4 -6.86 -7.47 68.02
CA ASP A 4 -6.78 -7.03 66.61
C ASP A 4 -5.93 -5.77 66.47
N ALA A 5 -5.12 -5.73 65.40
CA ALA A 5 -4.38 -4.57 64.95
C ALA A 5 -5.09 -3.99 63.72
N PRO A 6 -5.18 -2.66 63.53
CA PRO A 6 -5.60 -2.13 62.25
C PRO A 6 -4.40 -1.93 61.33
N THR A 7 -4.49 -2.63 60.21
CA THR A 7 -3.68 -2.49 59.00
C THR A 7 -4.11 -1.26 58.19
N GLY A 8 -3.14 -0.45 57.76
CA GLY A 8 -3.04 0.15 56.42
C GLY A 8 -4.00 1.26 55.99
N GLN A 9 -3.42 2.35 55.43
CA GLN A 9 -3.81 2.78 54.08
C GLN A 9 -2.80 3.74 53.44
N LYS A 10 -2.35 3.35 52.24
CA LYS A 10 -1.53 4.11 51.32
C LYS A 10 -2.40 5.16 50.64
N SER A 11 -2.02 6.44 50.74
CA SER A 11 -2.52 7.51 49.89
C SER A 11 -1.74 7.49 48.57
N SER A 12 -2.27 6.80 47.56
CA SER A 12 -1.86 6.99 46.17
C SER A 12 -3.11 7.29 45.38
N GLY A 13 -3.17 8.52 44.84
CA GLY A 13 -4.34 9.06 44.15
C GLY A 13 -4.82 8.15 43.03
N GLN A 14 -6.11 7.84 43.07
CA GLN A 14 -6.83 7.30 41.93
C GLN A 14 -6.88 8.38 40.84
N ILE A 15 -6.13 8.17 39.76
CA ILE A 15 -6.44 8.80 38.47
C ILE A 15 -7.63 8.02 37.90
N SER A 16 -8.77 8.70 37.87
CA SER A 16 -10.02 8.22 37.28
C SER A 16 -9.79 7.80 35.84
N ASN A 17 -10.10 6.54 35.56
CA ASN A 17 -10.08 5.93 34.23
C ASN A 17 -11.10 6.67 33.34
N GLY A 18 -10.62 7.59 32.51
CA GLY A 18 -11.40 8.24 31.47
C GLY A 18 -11.78 7.20 30.42
N GLN A 19 -13.04 6.79 30.45
CA GLN A 19 -13.67 5.90 29.50
C GLN A 19 -13.49 6.43 28.08
N ILE A 20 -12.61 5.80 27.29
CA ILE A 20 -12.48 6.07 25.85
C ILE A 20 -13.75 5.47 25.22
N PRO A 21 -14.60 6.27 24.55
CA PRO A 21 -15.78 5.75 23.88
C PRO A 21 -15.33 4.82 22.74
N SER A 22 -15.52 3.51 22.95
CA SER A 22 -15.49 2.46 21.95
C SER A 22 -16.67 2.66 21.01
N GLY A 23 -16.45 3.37 19.90
CA GLY A 23 -17.51 3.71 18.95
C GLY A 23 -17.04 4.19 17.57
N GLN A 24 -15.82 3.86 17.16
CA GLN A 24 -15.35 4.00 15.77
C GLN A 24 -14.50 2.80 15.36
N GLU A 25 -15.07 1.60 15.49
CA GLU A 25 -14.59 0.45 14.73
C GLU A 25 -15.40 0.37 13.43
N ALA A 26 -14.69 0.14 12.32
CA ALA A 26 -15.18 -0.19 10.97
C ALA A 26 -15.71 0.94 10.05
N LEU A 27 -14.96 2.06 9.92
CA LEU A 27 -15.07 2.94 8.72
C LEU A 27 -13.98 2.66 7.66
N PHE A 28 -13.08 1.73 7.94
CA PHE A 28 -12.07 1.22 7.02
C PHE A 28 -12.28 -0.28 6.88
N ASP A 29 -13.26 -0.67 6.07
CA ASP A 29 -13.37 -2.07 5.65
C ASP A 29 -12.27 -2.34 4.63
N ASP A 30 -11.32 -3.21 4.98
CA ASP A 30 -10.29 -3.72 4.06
C ASP A 30 -10.89 -4.56 2.91
N SER A 31 -12.22 -4.77 2.86
CA SER A 31 -12.92 -5.46 1.77
C SER A 31 -13.12 -4.65 0.48
N ASP A 32 -12.87 -3.33 0.48
CA ASP A 32 -13.22 -2.45 -0.64
C ASP A 32 -12.10 -2.26 -1.67
N LEU A 33 -11.14 -3.19 -1.76
CA LEU A 33 -10.20 -3.19 -2.88
C LEU A 33 -10.93 -3.63 -4.15
N ARG A 34 -11.43 -2.65 -4.91
CA ARG A 34 -12.10 -2.88 -6.19
C ARG A 34 -11.19 -3.70 -7.11
N PRO A 35 -11.74 -4.64 -7.90
CA PRO A 35 -10.98 -5.30 -8.95
C PRO A 35 -10.40 -4.24 -9.87
N LEU A 36 -9.08 -4.15 -9.91
CA LEU A 36 -8.40 -3.21 -10.79
C LEU A 36 -8.71 -3.59 -12.23
N PRO A 37 -9.08 -2.62 -13.09
CA PRO A 37 -9.25 -2.89 -14.50
C PRO A 37 -7.97 -3.49 -15.09
N ALA A 38 -8.02 -4.76 -15.49
CA ALA A 38 -6.85 -5.48 -15.99
C ALA A 38 -6.33 -4.93 -17.34
N ASP A 39 -7.16 -4.14 -18.02
CA ASP A 39 -6.90 -3.55 -19.34
C ASP A 39 -6.41 -2.10 -19.27
N ILE A 40 -6.13 -1.54 -18.08
CA ILE A 40 -5.57 -0.20 -17.94
C ILE A 40 -4.08 -0.29 -17.64
N GLY A 41 -3.29 0.42 -18.45
CA GLY A 41 -1.86 0.56 -18.28
C GLY A 41 -1.42 2.02 -18.24
N TYR A 42 -0.29 2.26 -17.59
CA TYR A 42 0.27 3.57 -17.35
C TYR A 42 1.65 3.66 -17.98
N ARG A 43 1.92 4.78 -18.67
CA ARG A 43 3.22 5.04 -19.29
C ARG A 43 4.29 5.26 -18.21
N GLY A 44 5.55 5.13 -18.62
CA GLY A 44 6.73 5.28 -17.75
C GLY A 44 6.71 6.52 -16.84
N PRO A 45 6.41 7.74 -17.33
CA PRO A 45 6.34 8.93 -16.48
C PRO A 45 5.29 8.84 -15.37
N VAL A 46 4.09 8.34 -15.69
CA VAL A 46 3.00 8.14 -14.72
C VAL A 46 3.37 7.07 -13.71
N ALA A 47 3.94 5.95 -14.16
CA ALA A 47 4.43 4.89 -13.29
C ALA A 47 5.53 5.37 -12.34
N CYS A 48 6.48 6.19 -12.83
CA CYS A 48 7.54 6.78 -12.01
C CYS A 48 6.96 7.69 -10.92
N ALA A 49 6.04 8.58 -11.28
CA ALA A 49 5.40 9.49 -10.35
C ALA A 49 4.60 8.73 -9.27
N ALA A 50 3.77 7.77 -9.68
CA ALA A 50 2.95 6.98 -8.76
C ALA A 50 3.75 6.05 -7.85
N ALA A 51 4.88 5.50 -8.32
CA ALA A 51 5.75 4.66 -7.50
C ALA A 51 6.80 5.43 -6.68
N GLY A 52 6.99 6.72 -6.95
CA GLY A 52 8.03 7.53 -6.29
C GLY A 52 9.46 7.12 -6.70
N ILE A 53 9.65 6.76 -7.97
CA ILE A 53 10.95 6.30 -8.49
C ILE A 53 11.40 7.15 -9.68
N THR A 54 12.71 7.11 -9.95
CA THR A 54 13.27 7.75 -11.14
C THR A 54 13.07 6.89 -12.39
N TYR A 55 13.07 7.52 -13.56
CA TYR A 55 13.02 6.81 -14.85
C TYR A 55 14.16 5.80 -15.00
N ARG A 56 15.35 6.12 -14.48
CA ARG A 56 16.51 5.21 -14.52
C ARG A 56 16.29 3.96 -13.66
N GLN A 57 15.67 4.09 -12.49
CA GLN A 57 15.29 2.94 -11.66
C GLN A 57 14.27 2.08 -12.39
N LEU A 58 13.23 2.69 -12.97
CA LEU A 58 12.22 1.98 -13.75
C LEU A 58 12.84 1.19 -14.91
N ASP A 59 13.68 1.84 -15.72
CA ASP A 59 14.32 1.17 -16.87
C ASP A 59 15.28 0.06 -16.44
N TYR A 60 16.09 0.31 -15.39
CA TYR A 60 16.99 -0.70 -14.85
C TYR A 60 16.24 -1.94 -14.33
N TRP A 61 15.16 -1.75 -13.57
CA TRP A 61 14.37 -2.86 -13.04
C TRP A 61 13.62 -3.62 -14.13
N ALA A 62 13.11 -2.93 -15.16
CA ALA A 62 12.51 -3.58 -16.33
C ALA A 62 13.53 -4.41 -17.11
N ARG A 63 14.72 -3.85 -17.35
CA ARG A 63 15.80 -4.52 -18.10
C ARG A 63 16.41 -5.71 -17.35
N THR A 64 16.46 -5.65 -16.02
CA THR A 64 16.97 -6.74 -15.16
C THR A 64 15.89 -7.73 -14.73
N GLY A 65 14.66 -7.57 -15.22
CA GLY A 65 13.51 -8.44 -14.92
C GLY A 65 13.07 -8.39 -13.46
N LEU A 66 13.43 -7.36 -12.70
CA LEU A 66 12.94 -7.20 -11.32
C LEU A 66 11.45 -6.85 -11.32
N VAL A 67 11.05 -5.90 -12.16
CA VAL A 67 9.64 -5.57 -12.42
C VAL A 67 9.48 -5.22 -13.89
N GLN A 68 8.65 -5.96 -14.61
CA GLN A 68 8.41 -5.77 -16.04
C GLN A 68 7.00 -5.22 -16.28
N PRO A 69 6.78 -4.46 -17.37
CA PRO A 69 5.43 -4.03 -17.74
C PRO A 69 4.57 -5.24 -18.12
N SER A 70 3.43 -5.40 -17.45
CA SER A 70 2.50 -6.51 -17.68
C SER A 70 1.41 -6.22 -18.70
N VAL A 71 1.05 -4.93 -18.92
CA VAL A 71 0.00 -4.56 -19.89
C VAL A 71 0.54 -4.55 -21.31
N ARG A 72 1.71 -3.92 -21.52
CA ARG A 72 2.38 -3.89 -22.82
C ARG A 72 3.89 -3.73 -22.66
N GLY A 73 4.63 -4.69 -23.20
CA GLY A 73 6.09 -4.58 -23.35
C GLY A 73 6.51 -3.60 -24.45
N ALA A 74 7.81 -3.36 -24.57
CA ALA A 74 8.37 -2.67 -25.74
C ALA A 74 8.81 -3.73 -26.77
N THR A 75 8.23 -3.73 -27.97
CA THR A 75 8.54 -4.68 -29.06
C THR A 75 9.21 -4.02 -30.27
N GLY A 76 9.61 -2.75 -30.17
CA GLY A 76 10.34 -2.03 -31.23
C GLY A 76 10.43 -0.53 -30.98
N SER A 77 11.02 0.20 -31.93
CA SER A 77 11.05 1.67 -31.92
C SER A 77 9.62 2.21 -32.04
N GLY A 78 9.20 3.03 -31.06
CA GLY A 78 7.87 3.66 -31.03
C GLY A 78 6.82 2.94 -30.15
N THR A 79 7.05 1.69 -29.75
CA THR A 79 6.15 0.99 -28.82
C THR A 79 6.43 1.42 -27.38
N GLN A 80 5.40 1.92 -26.70
CA GLN A 80 5.54 2.39 -25.33
C GLN A 80 5.14 1.31 -24.33
N ARG A 81 5.98 1.13 -23.31
CA ARG A 81 5.71 0.25 -22.17
C ARG A 81 4.50 0.77 -21.40
N LEU A 82 3.56 -0.13 -21.13
CA LEU A 82 2.42 0.14 -20.26
C LEU A 82 2.51 -0.76 -19.03
N TYR A 83 2.54 -0.13 -17.86
CA TYR A 83 2.60 -0.78 -16.56
C TYR A 83 1.19 -0.86 -15.99
N SER A 84 0.78 -2.04 -15.50
CA SER A 84 -0.50 -2.14 -14.79
C SER A 84 -0.41 -1.42 -13.44
N PHE A 85 -1.56 -1.22 -12.81
CA PHE A 85 -1.59 -0.81 -11.39
C PHE A 85 -0.73 -1.74 -10.52
N ARG A 86 -0.82 -3.06 -10.76
CA ARG A 86 -0.09 -4.04 -9.97
C ARG A 86 1.42 -3.90 -10.14
N ASP A 87 1.89 -3.63 -11.35
CA ASP A 87 3.31 -3.34 -11.58
C ASP A 87 3.74 -2.14 -10.75
N ILE A 88 2.94 -1.07 -10.73
CA ILE A 88 3.24 0.17 -9.97
C ILE A 88 3.24 -0.07 -8.46
N LEU A 89 2.31 -0.88 -7.95
CA LEU A 89 2.32 -1.31 -6.55
C LEU A 89 3.64 -2.02 -6.20
N VAL A 90 4.03 -3.01 -7.02
CA VAL A 90 5.28 -3.75 -6.82
C VAL A 90 6.49 -2.81 -6.91
N LEU A 91 6.52 -1.88 -7.87
CA LEU A 91 7.58 -0.86 -7.99
C LEU A 91 7.71 -0.03 -6.70
N ARG A 92 6.59 0.41 -6.11
CA ARG A 92 6.59 1.20 -4.87
C ARG A 92 7.04 0.38 -3.66
N VAL A 93 6.64 -0.89 -3.57
CA VAL A 93 7.12 -1.79 -2.51
C VAL A 93 8.62 -2.08 -2.66
N VAL A 94 9.10 -2.37 -3.87
CA VAL A 94 10.53 -2.56 -4.17
C VAL A 94 11.34 -1.31 -3.77
N LYS A 95 10.85 -0.12 -4.09
CA LYS A 95 11.48 1.14 -3.68
C LYS A 95 11.62 1.25 -2.16
N ARG A 96 10.53 0.99 -1.42
CA ARG A 96 10.55 1.03 0.06
C ARG A 96 11.54 0.04 0.66
N LEU A 97 11.59 -1.20 0.14
CA LEU A 97 12.56 -2.21 0.60
C LEU A 97 14.01 -1.79 0.33
N ILE A 98 14.29 -1.20 -0.84
CA ILE A 98 15.63 -0.69 -1.18
C ILE A 98 16.04 0.46 -0.26
N ASP A 99 15.11 1.39 0.02
CA ASP A 99 15.39 2.55 0.87
C ASP A 99 15.72 2.16 2.31
N THR A 100 15.20 1.03 2.78
CA THR A 100 15.51 0.48 4.11
C THR A 100 16.75 -0.41 4.12
N GLY A 101 17.45 -0.55 2.99
CA GLY A 101 18.71 -1.30 2.90
C GLY A 101 18.53 -2.82 2.77
N VAL A 102 17.35 -3.30 2.40
CA VAL A 102 17.12 -4.73 2.15
C VAL A 102 17.89 -5.18 0.91
N SER A 103 18.51 -6.36 0.97
CA SER A 103 19.33 -6.87 -0.13
C SER A 103 18.52 -7.19 -1.40
N LEU A 104 19.13 -7.02 -2.57
CA LEU A 104 18.48 -7.33 -3.86
C LEU A 104 17.97 -8.78 -3.98
N PRO A 105 18.71 -9.81 -3.52
CA PRO A 105 18.19 -11.18 -3.48
C PRO A 105 16.88 -11.32 -2.69
N ASN A 106 16.80 -10.71 -1.50
CA ASN A 106 15.60 -10.74 -0.68
C ASN A 106 14.44 -9.99 -1.34
N ILE A 107 14.73 -8.83 -1.93
CA ILE A 107 13.74 -8.06 -2.69
C ILE A 107 13.15 -8.91 -3.82
N ARG A 108 13.98 -9.68 -4.56
CA ARG A 108 13.48 -10.57 -5.62
C ARG A 108 12.53 -11.64 -5.06
N ALA A 109 12.88 -12.25 -3.93
CA ALA A 109 11.99 -13.21 -3.26
C ALA A 109 10.65 -12.56 -2.89
N ALA A 110 10.66 -11.38 -2.27
CA ALA A 110 9.42 -10.67 -1.93
C ALA A 110 8.57 -10.33 -3.15
N VAL A 111 9.19 -9.89 -4.25
CA VAL A 111 8.48 -9.62 -5.51
C VAL A 111 7.80 -10.89 -6.04
N GLU A 112 8.47 -12.05 -5.97
CA GLU A 112 7.89 -13.34 -6.36
C GLU A 112 6.72 -13.76 -5.46
N HIS A 113 6.79 -13.48 -4.16
CA HIS A 113 5.66 -13.69 -3.25
C HIS A 113 4.47 -12.80 -3.62
N LEU A 114 4.70 -11.50 -3.79
CA LEU A 114 3.66 -10.55 -4.22
C LEU A 114 3.06 -10.92 -5.58
N SER A 115 3.87 -11.46 -6.50
CA SER A 115 3.42 -11.81 -7.84
C SER A 115 2.51 -13.04 -7.90
N ARG A 116 2.53 -13.90 -6.87
CA ARG A 116 1.64 -15.07 -6.73
C ARG A 116 0.28 -14.76 -6.09
N ASN A 117 0.16 -13.66 -5.36
CA ASN A 117 -1.05 -13.30 -4.63
C ASN A 117 -2.02 -12.44 -5.46
N THR A 118 -3.31 -12.72 -5.38
CA THR A 118 -4.39 -11.99 -6.09
C THR A 118 -4.80 -10.73 -5.30
N GLY A 119 -5.40 -9.74 -5.98
CA GLY A 119 -5.69 -8.40 -5.43
C GLY A 119 -6.45 -8.37 -4.09
N GLU A 120 -7.39 -9.29 -3.87
CA GLU A 120 -8.17 -9.38 -2.63
C GLU A 120 -7.33 -9.79 -1.41
N ASP A 121 -6.22 -10.50 -1.65
CA ASP A 121 -5.32 -10.99 -0.60
C ASP A 121 -4.18 -10.00 -0.28
N LEU A 122 -3.81 -9.17 -1.26
CA LEU A 122 -2.74 -8.17 -1.11
C LEU A 122 -3.05 -7.09 -0.07
N GLY A 123 -4.33 -6.80 0.19
CA GLY A 123 -4.75 -5.81 1.18
C GLY A 123 -4.33 -6.16 2.61
N ARG A 124 -4.30 -7.46 2.95
CA ARG A 124 -4.04 -7.96 4.31
C ARG A 124 -2.58 -8.30 4.55
N ILE A 125 -1.75 -8.24 3.52
CA ILE A 125 -0.34 -8.60 3.61
C ILE A 125 0.47 -7.45 4.21
N THR A 126 1.26 -7.77 5.22
CA THR A 126 2.33 -6.93 5.73
C THR A 126 3.66 -7.63 5.49
N LEU A 127 4.53 -7.03 4.68
CA LEU A 127 5.89 -7.52 4.49
C LEU A 127 6.76 -7.01 5.63
N MET A 128 7.40 -7.92 6.37
CA MET A 128 8.28 -7.61 7.48
C MET A 128 9.71 -7.98 7.11
N SER A 129 10.70 -7.12 7.39
CA SER A 129 12.10 -7.41 7.12
C SER A 129 13.00 -6.97 8.27
N ASP A 130 13.97 -7.82 8.61
CA ASP A 130 15.11 -7.52 9.49
C ASP A 130 16.37 -7.12 8.69
N GLY A 131 16.22 -6.90 7.37
CA GLY A 131 17.30 -6.62 6.42
C GLY A 131 17.92 -7.89 5.78
N ALA A 132 17.92 -9.01 6.49
CA ALA A 132 18.51 -10.28 6.04
C ALA A 132 17.46 -11.27 5.50
N THR A 133 16.22 -11.18 5.98
CA THR A 133 15.08 -12.01 5.60
C THR A 133 13.85 -11.13 5.41
N ILE A 134 12.89 -11.62 4.62
CA ILE A 134 11.57 -11.01 4.47
C ILE A 134 10.52 -12.04 4.84
N TYR A 135 9.55 -11.64 5.64
CA TYR A 135 8.43 -12.42 6.11
C TYR A 135 7.14 -11.81 5.59
N GLU A 136 6.21 -12.66 5.16
CA GLU A 136 4.84 -12.26 4.86
C GLU A 136 3.99 -12.51 6.10
N CYS A 137 3.47 -11.45 6.71
CA CYS A 137 2.55 -11.54 7.84
C CYS A 137 1.13 -11.17 7.39
N ARG A 138 0.14 -11.93 7.85
CA ARG A 138 -1.28 -11.71 7.53
C ARG A 138 -2.12 -11.36 8.76
N SER A 139 -1.51 -11.40 9.94
CA SER A 139 -2.15 -11.10 11.22
C SER A 139 -1.21 -10.30 12.13
N ALA A 140 -1.78 -9.57 13.09
CA ALA A 140 -1.00 -8.83 14.09
C ALA A 140 -0.18 -9.77 14.98
N ASP A 141 -0.68 -10.97 15.28
CA ASP A 141 0.02 -11.95 16.12
C ASP A 141 1.31 -12.46 15.45
N GLU A 142 1.29 -12.74 14.14
CA GLU A 142 2.49 -13.09 13.37
C GLU A 142 3.54 -11.98 13.39
N VAL A 143 3.11 -10.72 13.32
CA VAL A 143 4.00 -9.56 13.43
C VAL A 143 4.62 -9.48 14.82
N ILE A 144 3.81 -9.68 15.88
CA ILE A 144 4.28 -9.66 17.27
C ILE A 144 5.30 -10.78 17.49
N ASP A 145 5.01 -11.99 17.03
CA ASP A 145 5.89 -13.15 17.21
C ASP A 145 7.26 -12.96 16.57
N LEU A 146 7.33 -12.26 15.43
CA LEU A 146 8.59 -11.92 14.78
C LEU A 146 9.44 -10.96 15.64
N VAL A 147 8.81 -9.97 16.29
CA VAL A 147 9.54 -8.97 17.11
C VAL A 147 9.84 -9.41 18.54
N ARG A 148 9.18 -10.45 19.06
CA ARG A 148 9.39 -10.96 20.43
C ARG A 148 10.86 -11.28 20.74
N GLY A 149 11.65 -11.61 19.73
CA GLY A 149 13.09 -11.89 19.86
C GLY A 149 13.97 -10.66 20.13
N GLY A 150 13.42 -9.44 20.20
CA GLY A 150 14.19 -8.20 20.42
C GLY A 150 14.93 -7.69 19.18
N GLN A 151 14.61 -8.24 18.01
CA GLN A 151 15.16 -7.85 16.72
C GLN A 151 14.42 -6.60 16.17
N GLY A 152 15.18 -5.67 15.60
CA GLY A 152 14.61 -4.52 14.89
C GLY A 152 14.12 -4.95 13.51
N VAL A 153 12.83 -4.73 13.25
CA VAL A 153 12.20 -5.06 11.97
C VAL A 153 11.52 -3.84 11.37
N PHE A 154 11.44 -3.82 10.05
CA PHE A 154 10.69 -2.84 9.29
C PHE A 154 9.51 -3.51 8.59
N GLY A 155 8.33 -2.91 8.74
CA GLY A 155 7.09 -3.41 8.15
C GLY A 155 6.57 -2.52 7.02
N ILE A 156 6.14 -3.15 5.92
CA ILE A 156 5.40 -2.52 4.82
C ILE A 156 4.02 -3.17 4.75
N ALA A 157 3.00 -2.46 5.22
CA ALA A 157 1.61 -2.84 5.00
C ALA A 157 1.25 -2.62 3.52
N VAL A 158 1.11 -3.71 2.77
CA VAL A 158 0.88 -3.66 1.31
C VAL A 158 -0.47 -3.01 1.00
N GLY A 159 -1.51 -3.26 1.79
CA GLY A 159 -2.81 -2.59 1.65
C GLY A 159 -2.74 -1.07 1.79
N SER A 160 -1.84 -0.53 2.64
CA SER A 160 -1.63 0.93 2.69
C SER A 160 -0.98 1.44 1.41
N VAL A 161 0.03 0.74 0.90
CA VAL A 161 0.70 1.12 -0.35
C VAL A 161 -0.27 1.07 -1.53
N TRP A 162 -1.17 0.08 -1.54
CA TRP A 162 -2.24 -0.02 -2.52
C TRP A 162 -3.08 1.25 -2.55
N ARG A 163 -3.65 1.65 -1.41
CA ARG A 163 -4.49 2.85 -1.31
C ARG A 163 -3.76 4.12 -1.73
N GLU A 164 -2.47 4.25 -1.39
CA GLU A 164 -1.65 5.38 -1.84
C GLU A 164 -1.48 5.41 -3.37
N VAL A 165 -1.21 4.25 -3.99
CA VAL A 165 -1.06 4.12 -5.44
C VAL A 165 -2.40 4.39 -6.14
N GLU A 166 -3.50 3.85 -5.62
CA GLU A 166 -4.85 4.10 -6.13
C GLU A 166 -5.23 5.57 -6.07
N GLY A 167 -5.02 6.23 -4.93
CA GLY A 167 -5.26 7.66 -4.79
C GLY A 167 -4.46 8.47 -5.81
N THR A 168 -3.18 8.13 -6.02
CA THR A 168 -2.33 8.83 -6.99
C THR A 168 -2.81 8.62 -8.43
N LEU A 169 -3.06 7.37 -8.83
CA LEU A 169 -3.43 7.01 -10.19
C LEU A 169 -4.85 7.47 -10.56
N SER A 170 -5.76 7.61 -9.60
CA SER A 170 -7.12 8.12 -9.85
C SER A 170 -7.16 9.51 -10.49
N THR A 171 -6.07 10.28 -10.35
CA THR A 171 -5.92 11.65 -10.88
C THR A 171 -5.05 11.73 -12.13
N LEU A 172 -4.52 10.61 -12.61
CA LEU A 172 -3.56 10.55 -13.72
C LEU A 172 -4.17 9.79 -14.91
N PRO A 173 -3.79 10.16 -16.15
CA PRO A 173 -4.31 9.49 -17.33
C PRO A 173 -3.79 8.03 -17.40
N GLY A 174 -4.71 7.12 -17.68
CA GLY A 174 -4.44 5.73 -18.01
C GLY A 174 -4.59 5.47 -19.51
N GLU A 175 -4.13 4.31 -19.98
CA GLU A 175 -4.25 3.91 -21.37
C GLU A 175 -4.61 2.43 -21.50
N ARG A 176 -5.52 2.13 -22.43
CA ARG A 176 -5.78 0.76 -22.84
C ARG A 176 -4.70 0.25 -23.80
N PRO A 177 -4.47 -1.07 -23.86
CA PRO A 177 -3.55 -1.69 -24.81
C PRO A 177 -3.80 -1.30 -26.27
N ASP A 178 -5.05 -1.05 -26.65
CA ASP A 178 -5.50 -0.66 -27.99
C ASP A 178 -5.21 0.82 -28.33
N GLY A 179 -4.71 1.60 -27.37
CA GLY A 179 -4.37 3.01 -27.54
C GLY A 179 -5.47 3.98 -27.09
N GLY A 180 -6.60 3.50 -26.56
CA GLY A 180 -7.61 4.36 -25.95
C GLY A 180 -7.07 5.04 -24.69
N ILE A 181 -7.10 6.38 -24.66
CA ILE A 181 -6.74 7.16 -23.47
C ILE A 181 -7.94 7.18 -22.52
N ILE A 182 -7.68 6.88 -21.24
CA ILE A 182 -8.63 6.99 -20.16
C ILE A 182 -8.25 8.22 -19.35
N GLU A 183 -9.01 9.29 -19.55
CA GLU A 183 -8.88 10.48 -18.73
C GLU A 183 -9.29 10.17 -17.28
N PRO A 184 -8.62 10.76 -16.28
CA PRO A 184 -9.04 10.63 -14.91
C PRO A 184 -10.49 11.10 -14.79
N SER A 185 -11.32 10.29 -14.12
CA SER A 185 -12.65 10.70 -13.68
C SER A 185 -12.47 11.79 -12.64
N VAL A 186 -12.22 13.03 -13.07
CA VAL A 186 -12.44 14.21 -12.25
C VAL A 186 -13.90 14.13 -11.89
N GLY A 187 -14.19 13.70 -10.64
CA GLY A 187 -15.54 13.65 -10.12
C GLY A 187 -16.16 15.00 -10.44
N THR A 188 -17.08 15.02 -11.38
CA THR A 188 -17.80 16.24 -11.70
C THR A 188 -18.44 16.64 -10.39
N ASP A 189 -18.08 17.83 -9.91
CA ASP A 189 -18.59 18.36 -8.65
C ASP A 189 -20.10 18.60 -8.83
N GLU A 190 -20.88 17.53 -8.68
CA GLU A 190 -22.33 17.53 -8.81
C GLU A 190 -22.94 18.53 -7.81
N LEU A 191 -22.24 18.81 -6.70
CA LEU A 191 -22.61 19.76 -5.68
C LEU A 191 -22.39 21.21 -6.14
N ALA A 192 -21.27 21.54 -6.77
CA ALA A 192 -21.05 22.84 -7.42
C ALA A 192 -22.04 23.05 -8.57
N ALA A 193 -22.28 22.03 -9.40
CA ALA A 193 -23.28 22.10 -10.46
C ALA A 193 -24.71 22.27 -9.92
N ARG A 194 -25.04 21.68 -8.76
CA ARG A 194 -26.32 21.92 -8.07
C ARG A 194 -26.41 23.33 -7.47
N ARG A 195 -25.34 23.86 -6.88
CA ARG A 195 -25.28 25.25 -6.37
C ARG A 195 -25.43 26.29 -7.48
N ALA A 196 -24.78 26.08 -8.63
CA ALA A 196 -24.92 26.97 -9.78
C ALA A 196 -26.36 26.99 -10.34
N ARG A 197 -27.05 25.84 -10.34
CA ARG A 197 -28.46 25.75 -10.77
C ARG A 197 -29.45 26.36 -9.79
N SER A 198 -29.15 26.31 -8.49
CA SER A 198 -30.01 26.92 -7.45
C SER A 198 -29.76 28.41 -7.26
N ALA A 199 -28.61 28.94 -7.67
CA ALA A 199 -28.33 30.38 -7.69
C ALA A 199 -28.88 31.10 -8.95
N ALA A 200 -29.33 30.34 -9.96
CA ALA A 200 -29.90 30.84 -11.21
C ALA A 200 -31.44 30.69 -11.31
N SER A 201 -32.11 30.31 -10.21
CA SER A 201 -33.58 30.34 -10.05
C SER A 201 -34.00 31.37 -9.03
#